data_AF-A0AAN8X0A1-F1
#
_entry.id   AF-A0AAN8X0A1-F1
#
_cell.length_a   1.000
_cell.length_b   1.000
_cell.length_c   1.000
_cell.angle_alpha   90.00
_cell.angle_beta   90.00
_cell.angle_gamma   90.00
#
_symmetry.space_group_name_H-M   'P 1'
#
loop_
_entity.id
_entity.type
_entity.pdbx_description
1 polymer ?
#
loop_
_entity_poly.entity_id
_entity_poly.type
_entity_poly.pdbx_seq_one_letter_code
_entity_poly.pdbx_strand_id
1 'polypeptide(L)'
;ELSRKPHLAGSARDDELASLIQQRLLAAGFDTAELVPYKVLLDRPDSNNPNLITIKDGNGEVTFTSKYKEDELHSDDEDPDFVQAFNAYAAAGDVTTEPGTGIVYVNYGRVEDFKKLEELGVEVAGNLVIARYGKIFRGNKLMHAEERNATGVILFSDPRDVALEGVEPMEVYPNTFWLPGSGMQRGGTYTIKGDPLTPGWPSTEHAFRLQEEDVPLAKIPCQPIGYDDAKIILE
;
A
#
# COMPACT_ATOMS: atom_id res chain seq x y z
N GLU A 1 10.64 21.76 -8.45
CA GLU A 1 9.38 22.44 -8.05
C GLU A 1 8.25 21.45 -7.83
N LEU A 2 7.91 20.62 -8.84
CA LEU A 2 6.85 19.61 -8.71
C LEU A 2 7.13 18.61 -7.59
N SER A 3 8.34 18.06 -7.55
CA SER A 3 8.79 17.06 -6.55
C SER A 3 9.41 17.67 -5.29
N ARG A 4 9.19 18.96 -5.00
CA ARG A 4 9.84 19.62 -3.84
C ARG A 4 9.23 19.20 -2.50
N LYS A 5 7.97 18.76 -2.51
CA LYS A 5 7.20 18.35 -1.34
C LYS A 5 6.27 17.19 -1.70
N PRO A 6 5.85 16.36 -0.74
CA PRO A 6 4.76 15.41 -0.95
C PRO A 6 3.52 16.10 -1.52
N HIS A 7 2.87 15.46 -2.50
CA HIS A 7 1.68 15.99 -3.18
C HIS A 7 0.64 14.90 -3.37
N LEU A 8 0.26 14.26 -2.26
CA LEU A 8 -0.75 13.20 -2.22
C LEU A 8 -2.10 13.73 -2.74
N ALA A 9 -2.87 12.88 -3.43
CA ALA A 9 -4.17 13.27 -4.00
C ALA A 9 -5.08 13.95 -2.96
N GLY A 10 -5.64 15.10 -3.34
CA GLY A 10 -6.52 15.91 -2.49
C GLY A 10 -5.82 16.55 -1.28
N SER A 11 -4.48 16.68 -1.30
CA SER A 11 -3.73 17.50 -0.35
C SER A 11 -3.69 18.96 -0.79
N ALA A 12 -3.38 19.87 0.12
CA ALA A 12 -3.19 21.28 -0.23
C ALA A 12 -2.10 21.46 -1.30
N ARG A 13 -1.03 20.66 -1.24
CA ARG A 13 0.05 20.71 -2.23
C ARG A 13 -0.39 20.24 -3.62
N ASP A 14 -1.27 19.25 -3.70
CA ASP A 14 -1.86 18.78 -4.96
C ASP A 14 -2.67 19.91 -5.63
N ASP A 15 -3.50 20.63 -4.86
CA ASP A 15 -4.27 21.78 -5.35
C ASP A 15 -3.38 22.95 -5.83
N GLU A 16 -2.28 23.22 -5.10
CA GLU A 16 -1.27 24.19 -5.52
C GLU A 16 -0.64 23.81 -6.87
N LEU A 17 -0.31 22.53 -7.06
CA LEU A 17 0.29 22.04 -8.29
C LEU A 17 -0.71 22.04 -9.45
N ALA A 18 -1.98 21.72 -9.21
CA ALA A 18 -3.05 21.85 -10.21
C ALA A 18 -3.17 23.30 -10.69
N SER A 19 -3.19 24.25 -9.75
CA SER A 19 -3.22 25.69 -10.05
C SER A 19 -1.98 26.15 -10.82
N LEU A 20 -0.79 25.67 -10.43
CA LEU A 20 0.46 25.96 -11.14
C LEU A 20 0.42 25.49 -12.60
N ILE A 21 -0.05 24.26 -12.84
CA ILE A 21 -0.15 23.69 -14.19
C ILE A 21 -1.15 24.49 -15.03
N GLN A 22 -2.33 24.82 -14.47
CA GLN A 22 -3.32 25.66 -15.14
C GLN A 22 -2.72 26.99 -15.59
N GLN A 23 -2.01 27.69 -14.69
CA GLN A 23 -1.36 28.97 -14.99
C GLN A 23 -0.32 28.84 -16.10
N ARG A 24 0.47 27.75 -16.10
CA ARG A 24 1.47 27.49 -17.14
C ARG A 24 0.84 27.23 -18.51
N LEU A 25 -0.28 26.50 -18.56
CA LEU A 25 -1.01 26.27 -19.81
C LEU A 25 -1.52 27.58 -20.39
N LEU A 26 -2.16 28.43 -19.56
CA LEU A 26 -2.62 29.74 -20.01
C LEU A 26 -1.46 30.63 -20.48
N ALA A 27 -0.34 30.65 -19.74
CA ALA A 27 0.85 31.41 -20.12
C ALA A 27 1.52 30.89 -21.41
N ALA A 28 1.38 29.60 -21.71
CA ALA A 28 1.86 29.00 -22.96
C ALA A 28 0.96 29.29 -24.17
N GLY A 29 -0.17 29.98 -23.98
CA GLY A 29 -1.06 30.41 -25.07
C GLY A 29 -2.21 29.44 -25.36
N PHE A 30 -2.56 28.53 -24.43
CA PHE A 30 -3.80 27.77 -24.55
C PHE A 30 -5.01 28.70 -24.39
N ASP A 31 -6.00 28.56 -25.26
CA ASP A 31 -7.22 29.39 -25.24
C ASP A 31 -7.97 29.26 -23.90
N THR A 32 -8.02 28.05 -23.34
CA THR A 32 -8.69 27.74 -22.07
C THR A 32 -7.93 26.67 -21.29
N ALA A 33 -7.86 26.83 -19.97
CA ALA A 33 -7.43 25.80 -19.03
C ALA A 33 -8.27 25.90 -17.75
N GLU A 34 -9.00 24.84 -17.42
CA GLU A 34 -9.98 24.81 -16.32
C GLU A 34 -9.62 23.72 -15.30
N LEU A 35 -9.86 24.02 -14.02
CA LEU A 35 -9.82 23.03 -12.94
C LEU A 35 -11.23 22.48 -12.74
N VAL A 36 -11.37 21.16 -12.87
CA VAL A 36 -12.67 20.47 -12.77
C VAL A 36 -12.65 19.53 -11.56
N PRO A 37 -13.22 19.93 -10.41
CA PRO A 37 -13.17 19.13 -9.19
C PRO A 37 -14.25 18.04 -9.15
N TYR A 38 -13.92 16.92 -8.52
CA TYR A 38 -14.84 15.84 -8.16
C TYR A 38 -14.69 15.50 -6.67
N LYS A 39 -15.81 15.20 -6.00
CA LYS A 39 -15.83 14.73 -4.61
C LYS A 39 -15.82 13.20 -4.59
N VAL A 40 -14.62 12.63 -4.61
CA VAL A 40 -14.37 11.18 -4.67
C VAL A 40 -14.02 10.63 -3.28
N LEU A 41 -14.26 9.33 -3.04
CA LEU A 41 -13.72 8.65 -1.88
C LEU A 41 -12.20 8.54 -2.03
N LEU A 42 -11.46 8.99 -1.01
CA LEU A 42 -10.03 8.77 -0.86
C LEU A 42 -9.78 8.10 0.48
N ASP A 43 -8.67 7.37 0.56
CA ASP A 43 -8.23 6.68 1.77
C ASP A 43 -6.87 7.23 2.23
N ARG A 44 -6.68 7.34 3.55
CA ARG A 44 -5.48 7.86 4.21
C ARG A 44 -5.26 7.13 5.54
N PRO A 45 -4.01 6.85 5.94
CA PRO A 45 -3.73 6.27 7.25
C PRO A 45 -4.02 7.30 8.36
N ASP A 46 -4.31 6.81 9.56
CA ASP A 46 -4.40 7.66 10.75
C ASP A 46 -2.99 8.04 11.21
N SER A 47 -2.65 9.33 11.12
CA SER A 47 -1.34 9.83 11.52
C SER A 47 -1.04 9.63 13.02
N ASN A 48 -2.06 9.49 13.86
CA ASN A 48 -1.91 9.29 15.30
C ASN A 48 -1.83 7.81 15.70
N ASN A 49 -2.31 6.91 14.84
CA ASN A 49 -2.32 5.46 15.05
C ASN A 49 -1.68 4.76 13.85
N PRO A 50 -0.34 4.71 13.79
CA PRO A 50 0.34 4.13 12.65
C PRO A 50 0.04 2.64 12.49
N ASN A 51 -0.07 2.21 11.23
CA ASN A 51 -0.20 0.80 10.91
C ASN A 51 1.13 0.07 11.21
N LEU A 52 1.05 -1.02 11.95
CA LEU A 52 2.21 -1.78 12.40
C LEU A 52 1.94 -3.28 12.29
N ILE A 53 3.01 -4.04 12.06
CA ILE A 53 3.02 -5.50 12.21
C ILE A 53 3.87 -5.81 13.43
N THR A 54 3.36 -6.66 14.32
CA THR A 54 4.09 -7.08 15.52
C THR A 54 4.21 -8.59 15.58
N ILE A 55 5.36 -9.08 16.03
CA ILE A 55 5.56 -10.49 16.41
C ILE A 55 5.61 -10.55 17.93
N LYS A 56 4.92 -11.54 18.49
CA LYS A 56 4.89 -11.80 19.93
C LYS A 56 5.48 -13.17 20.23
N ASP A 57 6.15 -13.29 21.36
CA ASP A 57 6.62 -14.57 21.87
C ASP A 57 5.47 -15.38 22.51
N GLY A 58 5.79 -16.58 23.01
CA GLY A 58 4.81 -17.45 23.69
C GLY A 58 4.24 -16.87 25.00
N ASN A 59 4.82 -15.80 25.54
CA ASN A 59 4.33 -15.09 26.72
C ASN A 59 3.48 -13.85 26.35
N GLY A 60 3.35 -13.56 25.05
CA GLY A 60 2.64 -12.40 24.54
C GLY A 60 3.47 -11.11 24.54
N GLU A 61 4.77 -11.17 24.80
CA GLU A 61 5.68 -10.03 24.73
C GLU A 61 6.03 -9.72 23.28
N VAL A 62 5.98 -8.44 22.90
CA VAL A 62 6.33 -8.00 21.55
C VAL A 62 7.84 -8.10 21.36
N THR A 63 8.29 -8.98 20.46
CA THR A 63 9.72 -9.20 20.13
C THR A 63 10.15 -8.44 18.89
N PHE A 64 9.20 -8.05 18.03
CA PHE A 64 9.46 -7.27 16.83
C PHE A 64 8.25 -6.37 16.52
N THR A 65 8.55 -5.18 16.02
CA THR A 65 7.58 -4.21 15.49
C THR A 65 8.12 -3.69 14.17
N SER A 66 7.34 -3.81 13.10
CA SER A 66 7.72 -3.29 11.78
C SER A 66 7.82 -1.77 11.79
N LYS A 67 8.53 -1.21 10.82
CA LYS A 67 8.45 0.21 10.53
C LYS A 67 7.07 0.56 9.95
N TYR A 68 6.65 1.80 10.14
CA TYR A 68 5.43 2.38 9.56
C TYR A 68 5.72 3.45 8.49
N LYS A 69 7.00 3.85 8.36
CA LYS A 69 7.52 4.75 7.33
C LYS A 69 8.96 4.35 6.96
N GLU A 70 9.41 4.80 5.81
CA GLU A 70 10.80 4.67 5.36
C GLU A 70 11.79 5.37 6.32
N ASP A 71 13.05 4.95 6.26
CA ASP A 71 14.13 5.70 6.91
C ASP A 71 14.43 6.99 6.17
N GLU A 72 14.82 8.02 6.92
CA GLU A 72 15.40 9.23 6.37
C GLU A 72 16.77 8.91 5.76
N LEU A 73 16.98 9.26 4.49
CA LEU A 73 18.24 9.05 3.78
C LEU A 73 19.02 10.35 3.60
N HIS A 74 18.30 11.47 3.55
CA HIS A 74 18.82 12.82 3.50
C HIS A 74 18.25 13.65 4.65
N SER A 75 19.02 14.64 5.08
CA SER A 75 18.63 15.55 6.17
C SER A 75 17.37 16.37 5.91
N ASP A 76 16.95 16.46 4.64
CA ASP A 76 15.79 17.20 4.16
C ASP A 76 14.64 16.28 3.67
N ASP A 77 14.72 14.98 3.93
CA ASP A 77 13.64 14.03 3.60
C ASP A 77 12.41 14.18 4.51
N GLU A 78 12.57 14.72 5.71
CA GLU A 78 11.45 14.95 6.64
C GLU A 78 10.54 16.08 6.17
N ASP A 79 9.28 15.74 5.93
CA ASP A 79 8.19 16.68 5.67
C ASP A 79 6.96 16.24 6.48
N PRO A 80 6.27 17.14 7.20
CA PRO A 80 5.07 16.79 7.97
C PRO A 80 3.92 16.23 7.11
N ASP A 81 3.93 16.50 5.80
CA ASP A 81 2.94 15.97 4.85
C ASP A 81 3.38 14.61 4.27
N PHE A 82 4.52 14.06 4.68
CA PHE A 82 4.97 12.73 4.28
C PHE A 82 4.09 11.65 4.92
N VAL A 83 3.24 11.03 4.10
CA VAL A 83 2.29 10.02 4.54
C VAL A 83 2.98 8.71 4.92
N GLN A 84 2.53 8.08 6.00
CA GLN A 84 2.98 6.74 6.41
C GLN A 84 2.73 5.71 5.28
N ALA A 85 3.44 4.58 5.34
CA ALA A 85 3.25 3.52 4.36
C ALA A 85 1.93 2.80 4.61
N PHE A 86 1.10 2.71 3.57
CA PHE A 86 -0.20 2.04 3.63
C PHE A 86 -0.64 1.55 2.25
N ASN A 87 -1.52 0.56 2.25
CA ASN A 87 -2.22 0.12 1.05
C ASN A 87 -3.65 0.65 1.04
N ALA A 88 -3.86 1.71 0.26
CA ALA A 88 -5.15 2.39 0.22
C ALA A 88 -6.29 1.44 -0.18
N TYR A 89 -7.45 1.60 0.46
CA TYR A 89 -8.69 0.85 0.27
C TYR A 89 -8.66 -0.63 0.72
N ALA A 90 -7.66 -1.02 1.52
CA ALA A 90 -7.75 -2.22 2.34
C ALA A 90 -8.66 -1.97 3.56
N ALA A 91 -9.21 -3.01 4.17
CA ALA A 91 -10.03 -2.84 5.36
C ALA A 91 -9.19 -2.34 6.54
N ALA A 92 -9.74 -1.44 7.34
CA ALA A 92 -9.18 -1.11 8.64
C ALA A 92 -9.49 -2.23 9.64
N GLY A 93 -8.54 -2.52 10.54
CA GLY A 93 -8.75 -3.46 11.64
C GLY A 93 -7.47 -4.15 12.08
N ASP A 94 -7.47 -4.56 13.34
CA ASP A 94 -6.40 -5.37 13.91
C ASP A 94 -6.72 -6.86 13.76
N VAL A 95 -5.76 -7.62 13.24
CA VAL A 95 -5.84 -9.07 13.13
C VAL A 95 -4.66 -9.70 13.85
N THR A 96 -4.92 -10.75 14.62
CA THR A 96 -3.90 -11.53 15.31
C THR A 96 -4.06 -12.99 14.90
N THR A 97 -2.94 -13.70 14.77
CA THR A 97 -2.99 -15.14 14.50
C THR A 97 -3.55 -15.88 15.71
N GLU A 98 -4.57 -16.68 15.49
CA GLU A 98 -5.13 -17.58 16.49
C GLU A 98 -4.23 -18.81 16.72
N PRO A 99 -4.34 -19.52 17.85
CA PRO A 99 -3.59 -20.75 18.10
C PRO A 99 -3.74 -21.76 16.94
N GLY A 100 -2.60 -22.18 16.36
CA GLY A 100 -2.58 -23.09 15.22
C GLY A 100 -2.60 -22.41 13.84
N THR A 101 -2.65 -21.07 13.81
CA THR A 101 -2.44 -20.25 12.60
C THR A 101 -1.13 -19.47 12.73
N GLY A 102 -0.67 -18.89 11.63
CA GLY A 102 0.56 -18.14 11.54
C GLY A 102 0.61 -17.29 10.28
N ILE A 103 1.81 -17.20 9.72
CA ILE A 103 2.09 -16.48 8.48
C ILE A 103 2.39 -17.48 7.37
N VAL A 104 1.73 -17.33 6.23
CA VAL A 104 1.94 -18.16 5.03
C VAL A 104 2.56 -17.30 3.93
N TYR A 105 3.75 -17.70 3.47
CA TYR A 105 4.38 -17.08 2.30
C TYR A 105 3.74 -17.60 1.00
N VAL A 106 3.20 -16.69 0.19
CA VAL A 106 2.42 -17.03 -1.01
C VAL A 106 3.10 -16.59 -2.31
N ASN A 107 4.42 -16.45 -2.32
CA ASN A 107 5.16 -15.99 -3.49
C ASN A 107 4.60 -14.64 -4.00
N TYR A 108 4.16 -14.52 -5.26
CA TYR A 108 3.57 -13.30 -5.82
C TYR A 108 2.05 -13.22 -5.59
N GLY A 109 1.45 -14.10 -4.80
CA GLY A 109 0.01 -14.12 -4.52
C GLY A 109 -0.84 -14.35 -5.77
N ARG A 110 -0.31 -15.03 -6.79
CA ARG A 110 -1.06 -15.38 -8.00
C ARG A 110 -1.94 -16.60 -7.74
N VAL A 111 -2.94 -16.80 -8.59
CA VAL A 111 -3.81 -17.99 -8.51
C VAL A 111 -2.99 -19.28 -8.52
N GLU A 112 -1.94 -19.37 -9.34
CA GLU A 112 -1.04 -20.52 -9.38
C GLU A 112 -0.19 -20.69 -8.11
N ASP A 113 0.14 -19.60 -7.41
CA ASP A 113 0.90 -19.66 -6.17
C ASP A 113 0.04 -20.25 -5.05
N PHE A 114 -1.22 -19.82 -4.95
CA PHE A 114 -2.16 -20.40 -4.00
C PHE A 114 -2.53 -21.86 -4.31
N LYS A 115 -2.76 -22.20 -5.59
CA LYS A 115 -2.93 -23.61 -6.00
C LYS A 115 -1.73 -24.45 -5.59
N LYS A 116 -0.52 -23.90 -5.69
CA LYS A 116 0.68 -24.62 -5.28
C LYS A 116 0.71 -24.89 -3.77
N LEU A 117 0.24 -23.97 -2.95
CA LEU A 117 0.11 -24.17 -1.50
C LEU A 117 -0.91 -25.25 -1.18
N GLU A 118 -2.06 -25.25 -1.87
CA GLU A 118 -3.08 -26.31 -1.76
C GLU A 118 -2.49 -27.70 -2.10
N GLU A 119 -1.70 -27.81 -3.18
CA GLU A 119 -0.99 -29.04 -3.54
C GLU A 119 0.03 -29.50 -2.48
N LEU A 120 0.64 -28.55 -1.77
CA LEU A 120 1.60 -28.80 -0.70
C LEU A 120 0.93 -29.07 0.66
N GLY A 121 -0.41 -28.98 0.73
CA GLY A 121 -1.16 -29.14 1.98
C GLY A 121 -0.98 -27.97 2.95
N VAL A 122 -0.63 -26.77 2.46
CA VAL A 122 -0.49 -25.56 3.28
C VAL A 122 -1.84 -24.84 3.31
N GLU A 123 -2.41 -24.72 4.51
CA GLU A 123 -3.69 -24.06 4.75
C GLU A 123 -3.53 -22.54 4.78
N VAL A 124 -4.36 -21.82 4.03
CA VAL A 124 -4.39 -20.35 4.00
C VAL A 124 -5.51 -19.80 4.88
N ALA A 125 -6.60 -20.55 5.04
CA ALA A 125 -7.73 -20.11 5.84
C ALA A 125 -7.30 -19.83 7.30
N GLY A 126 -7.70 -18.68 7.83
CA GLY A 126 -7.36 -18.25 9.19
C GLY A 126 -5.94 -17.70 9.36
N ASN A 127 -5.07 -17.77 8.35
CA ASN A 127 -3.69 -17.34 8.43
C ASN A 127 -3.50 -15.92 7.86
N LEU A 128 -2.47 -15.24 8.34
CA LEU A 128 -1.93 -14.06 7.68
C LEU A 128 -1.14 -14.52 6.45
N VAL A 129 -1.24 -13.77 5.37
CA VAL A 129 -0.52 -14.04 4.12
C VAL A 129 0.55 -13.00 3.91
N ILE A 130 1.78 -13.42 3.59
CA ILE A 130 2.86 -12.53 3.14
C ILE A 130 3.18 -12.81 1.68
N ALA A 131 3.13 -11.77 0.85
CA ALA A 131 3.37 -11.85 -0.59
C ALA A 131 4.31 -10.75 -1.07
N ARG A 132 5.15 -11.07 -2.05
CA ARG A 132 5.95 -10.06 -2.73
C ARG A 132 5.14 -9.32 -3.78
N TYR A 133 5.44 -8.03 -3.94
CA TYR A 133 4.96 -7.21 -5.04
C TYR A 133 5.42 -7.76 -6.41
N GLY A 134 4.72 -7.38 -7.47
CA GLY A 134 5.03 -7.78 -8.85
C GLY A 134 4.09 -8.85 -9.42
N LYS A 135 4.29 -9.13 -10.73
CA LYS A 135 3.55 -10.06 -11.62
C LYS A 135 2.07 -9.76 -11.85
N ILE A 136 1.30 -9.47 -10.79
CA ILE A 136 -0.12 -9.13 -10.85
C ILE A 136 -0.39 -7.84 -10.07
N PHE A 137 -1.54 -7.22 -10.35
CA PHE A 137 -2.00 -6.06 -9.60
C PHE A 137 -2.16 -6.42 -8.11
N ARG A 138 -1.75 -5.51 -7.21
CA ARG A 138 -1.76 -5.76 -5.76
C ARG A 138 -3.15 -6.07 -5.21
N GLY A 139 -4.19 -5.42 -5.74
CA GLY A 139 -5.58 -5.70 -5.39
C GLY A 139 -6.00 -7.14 -5.64
N ASN A 140 -5.50 -7.75 -6.72
CA ASN A 140 -5.77 -9.16 -6.99
C ASN A 140 -5.12 -10.08 -5.94
N LYS A 141 -3.99 -9.70 -5.36
CA LYS A 141 -3.36 -10.48 -4.27
C LYS A 141 -4.27 -10.52 -3.04
N LEU A 142 -4.84 -9.38 -2.67
CA LEU A 142 -5.81 -9.29 -1.57
C LEU A 142 -7.07 -10.10 -1.90
N MET A 143 -7.62 -9.93 -3.09
CA MET A 143 -8.78 -10.69 -3.56
C MET A 143 -8.55 -12.20 -3.47
N HIS A 144 -7.42 -12.71 -3.96
CA HIS A 144 -7.12 -14.14 -3.92
C HIS A 144 -6.88 -14.69 -2.52
N ALA A 145 -6.33 -13.87 -1.61
CA ALA A 145 -6.17 -14.22 -0.20
C ALA A 145 -7.52 -14.24 0.53
N GLU A 146 -8.36 -13.23 0.29
CA GLU A 146 -9.71 -13.11 0.83
C GLU A 146 -10.62 -14.27 0.36
N GLU A 147 -10.59 -14.63 -0.93
CA GLU A 147 -11.27 -15.80 -1.49
C GLU A 147 -10.90 -17.13 -0.80
N ARG A 148 -9.75 -17.16 -0.11
CA ARG A 148 -9.23 -18.32 0.64
C ARG A 148 -9.33 -18.15 2.15
N ASN A 149 -10.09 -17.16 2.61
CA ASN A 149 -10.30 -16.88 4.03
C ASN A 149 -9.00 -16.56 4.79
N ALA A 150 -8.00 -15.97 4.13
CA ALA A 150 -6.87 -15.35 4.83
C ALA A 150 -7.40 -14.20 5.70
N THR A 151 -6.76 -13.95 6.84
CA THR A 151 -7.20 -12.91 7.78
C THR A 151 -6.61 -11.54 7.48
N GLY A 152 -5.51 -11.48 6.73
CA GLY A 152 -4.85 -10.23 6.35
C GLY A 152 -3.67 -10.49 5.42
N VAL A 153 -3.18 -9.42 4.79
CA VAL A 153 -2.11 -9.48 3.79
C VAL A 153 -0.94 -8.54 4.15
N ILE A 154 0.26 -9.06 4.06
CA ILE A 154 1.51 -8.31 4.19
C ILE A 154 2.15 -8.28 2.81
N LEU A 155 2.44 -7.08 2.30
CA LEU A 155 3.09 -6.90 1.00
C LEU A 155 4.49 -6.33 1.17
N PHE A 156 5.48 -6.90 0.47
CA PHE A 156 6.84 -6.36 0.49
C PHE A 156 7.47 -6.37 -0.91
N SER A 157 8.49 -5.56 -1.12
CA SER A 157 9.24 -5.53 -2.38
C SER A 157 10.49 -6.41 -2.24
N ASP A 158 10.47 -7.62 -2.80
CA ASP A 158 11.58 -8.57 -2.70
C ASP A 158 12.85 -8.02 -3.40
N PRO A 159 14.03 -8.00 -2.76
CA PRO A 159 15.28 -7.55 -3.36
C PRO A 159 15.60 -8.19 -4.72
N ARG A 160 15.13 -9.43 -4.95
CA ARG A 160 15.25 -10.11 -6.25
C ARG A 160 14.51 -9.41 -7.39
N ASP A 161 13.63 -8.46 -7.09
CA ASP A 161 12.90 -7.65 -8.06
C ASP A 161 13.28 -6.16 -8.01
N VAL A 162 13.77 -5.65 -6.86
CA VAL A 162 13.96 -4.20 -6.63
C VAL A 162 15.36 -3.79 -6.15
N ALA A 163 16.29 -4.73 -5.98
CA ALA A 163 17.66 -4.47 -5.56
C ALA A 163 18.61 -5.56 -6.12
N LEU A 164 18.64 -5.68 -7.45
CA LEU A 164 19.33 -6.79 -8.15
C LEU A 164 20.85 -6.80 -7.98
N GLU A 165 21.45 -5.63 -7.71
CA GLU A 165 22.90 -5.49 -7.54
C GLU A 165 23.35 -5.69 -6.09
N GLY A 166 22.41 -5.94 -5.17
CA GLY A 166 22.68 -6.19 -3.76
C GLY A 166 21.89 -5.27 -2.85
N VAL A 167 22.04 -5.46 -1.54
CA VAL A 167 21.25 -4.79 -0.49
C VAL A 167 22.11 -4.01 0.50
N GLU A 168 23.43 -4.01 0.30
CA GLU A 168 24.34 -3.24 1.16
C GLU A 168 24.17 -1.73 0.90
N PRO A 169 24.52 -0.86 1.86
CA PRO A 169 24.30 0.59 1.73
C PRO A 169 24.85 1.22 0.45
N MET A 170 25.97 0.71 -0.11
CA MET A 170 26.57 1.22 -1.35
C MET A 170 25.90 0.70 -2.63
N GLU A 171 25.02 -0.29 -2.51
CA GLU A 171 24.33 -0.96 -3.62
C GLU A 171 22.90 -0.46 -3.80
N VAL A 172 22.40 0.37 -2.87
CA VAL A 172 21.04 0.93 -2.86
C VAL A 172 21.04 2.46 -2.83
N TYR A 173 19.88 3.08 -3.06
CA TYR A 173 19.70 4.52 -2.90
C TYR A 173 20.07 4.96 -1.48
N PRO A 174 20.84 6.06 -1.31
CA PRO A 174 21.14 7.10 -2.30
C PRO A 174 22.35 6.84 -3.21
N ASN A 175 23.09 5.75 -3.01
CA ASN A 175 24.32 5.47 -3.77
C ASN A 175 24.05 4.88 -5.16
N THR A 176 22.93 4.19 -5.32
CA THR A 176 22.45 3.67 -6.61
C THR A 176 20.97 4.02 -6.81
N PHE A 177 20.35 3.50 -7.87
CA PHE A 177 18.91 3.63 -8.12
C PHE A 177 18.07 2.50 -7.51
N TRP A 178 18.70 1.52 -6.85
CA TRP A 178 18.02 0.38 -6.26
C TRP A 178 17.32 0.73 -4.95
N LEU A 179 16.24 0.02 -4.65
CA LEU A 179 15.41 0.30 -3.48
C LEU A 179 16.18 -0.03 -2.18
N PRO A 180 16.20 0.86 -1.18
CA PRO A 180 16.76 0.56 0.15
C PRO A 180 15.80 -0.30 0.99
N GLY A 181 16.32 -0.91 2.05
CA GLY A 181 15.60 -1.96 2.81
C GLY A 181 14.37 -1.53 3.58
N SER A 182 14.31 -0.27 4.00
CA SER A 182 13.12 0.34 4.57
C SER A 182 12.13 0.87 3.53
N GLY A 183 12.48 0.87 2.24
CA GLY A 183 11.64 1.38 1.15
C GLY A 183 10.32 0.61 1.00
N MET A 184 9.18 1.30 1.09
CA MET A 184 7.85 0.68 1.07
C MET A 184 7.02 1.12 -0.14
N GLN A 185 6.51 0.16 -0.91
CA GLN A 185 5.65 0.47 -2.03
C GLN A 185 4.21 0.75 -1.55
N ARG A 186 3.81 2.02 -1.53
CA ARG A 186 2.41 2.46 -1.37
C ARG A 186 1.59 2.13 -2.62
N GLY A 187 0.27 2.08 -2.48
CA GLY A 187 -0.65 2.01 -3.63
C GLY A 187 -2.02 1.46 -3.29
N GLY A 188 -3.02 1.83 -4.10
CA GLY A 188 -4.40 1.37 -3.95
C GLY A 188 -4.60 -0.10 -4.31
N THR A 189 -5.54 -0.74 -3.62
CA THR A 189 -5.86 -2.17 -3.71
C THR A 189 -7.23 -2.47 -4.33
N TYR A 190 -8.10 -1.48 -4.51
CA TYR A 190 -9.38 -1.72 -5.17
C TYR A 190 -9.19 -2.01 -6.67
N THR A 191 -10.06 -2.86 -7.22
CA THR A 191 -9.97 -3.37 -8.60
C THR A 191 -10.98 -2.71 -9.56
N ILE A 192 -11.90 -1.90 -9.02
CA ILE A 192 -12.88 -1.16 -9.81
C ILE A 192 -12.26 0.07 -10.50
N LYS A 193 -12.98 0.62 -11.48
CA LYS A 193 -12.58 1.84 -12.18
C LYS A 193 -13.45 3.00 -11.73
N GLY A 194 -12.83 4.14 -11.44
CA GLY A 194 -13.53 5.34 -10.98
C GLY A 194 -13.69 5.37 -9.45
N ASP A 195 -14.46 6.35 -8.98
CA ASP A 195 -14.78 6.51 -7.56
C ASP A 195 -15.65 5.34 -7.07
N PRO A 196 -15.25 4.63 -6.00
CA PRO A 196 -16.00 3.49 -5.49
C PRO A 196 -17.45 3.78 -5.11
N LEU A 197 -17.75 5.02 -4.71
CA LEU A 197 -19.10 5.41 -4.30
C LEU A 197 -20.01 5.81 -5.47
N THR A 198 -19.46 6.01 -6.66
CA THR A 198 -20.21 6.49 -7.84
C THR A 198 -19.93 5.65 -9.10
N PRO A 199 -20.18 4.33 -9.06
CA PRO A 199 -19.80 3.45 -10.16
C PRO A 199 -20.62 3.76 -11.44
N GLY A 200 -19.96 4.36 -12.42
CA GLY A 200 -20.54 4.64 -13.74
C GLY A 200 -21.12 6.04 -13.92
N TRP A 201 -21.01 6.94 -12.94
CA TRP A 201 -21.42 8.35 -13.06
C TRP A 201 -20.42 9.30 -12.38
N PRO A 202 -20.38 10.59 -12.77
CA PRO A 202 -19.41 11.53 -12.21
C PRO A 202 -19.70 11.85 -10.74
N SER A 203 -18.64 11.87 -9.92
CA SER A 203 -18.67 12.17 -8.47
C SER A 203 -18.82 13.68 -8.20
N THR A 204 -19.84 14.29 -8.81
CA THR A 204 -20.18 15.70 -8.60
C THR A 204 -20.66 15.95 -7.17
N GLU A 205 -20.81 17.23 -6.81
CA GLU A 205 -21.32 17.63 -5.50
C GLU A 205 -22.68 17.01 -5.15
N HIS A 206 -23.57 16.86 -6.13
CA HIS A 206 -24.93 16.35 -5.93
C HIS A 206 -25.11 14.89 -6.39
N ALA A 207 -24.02 14.19 -6.73
CA ALA A 207 -24.09 12.80 -7.16
C ALA A 207 -24.67 11.90 -6.05
N PHE A 208 -25.55 10.97 -6.44
CA PHE A 208 -25.92 9.85 -5.58
C PHE A 208 -24.67 9.01 -5.28
N ARG A 209 -24.51 8.63 -4.01
CA ARG A 209 -23.37 7.83 -3.53
C ARG A 209 -23.88 6.56 -2.87
N LEU A 210 -23.23 5.44 -3.19
CA LEU A 210 -23.42 4.19 -2.47
C LEU A 210 -23.00 4.35 -1.01
N GLN A 211 -23.52 3.50 -0.13
CA GLN A 211 -22.93 3.35 1.22
C GLN A 211 -21.62 2.59 1.10
N GLU A 212 -20.63 2.91 1.92
CA GLU A 212 -19.30 2.26 1.87
C GLU A 212 -19.37 0.73 2.04
N GLU A 213 -20.32 0.26 2.83
CA GLU A 213 -20.58 -1.17 3.07
C GLU A 213 -20.97 -1.92 1.79
N ASP A 214 -21.69 -1.25 0.88
CA ASP A 214 -22.17 -1.79 -0.39
C ASP A 214 -21.09 -1.78 -1.48
N VAL A 215 -19.94 -1.15 -1.22
CA VAL A 215 -18.83 -1.07 -2.17
C VAL A 215 -18.00 -2.36 -2.10
N PRO A 216 -17.60 -2.93 -3.25
CA PRO A 216 -16.73 -4.11 -3.33
C PRO A 216 -15.25 -3.77 -3.04
N LEU A 217 -14.97 -3.16 -1.90
CA LEU A 217 -13.62 -3.01 -1.35
C LEU A 217 -13.22 -4.29 -0.59
N ALA A 218 -11.91 -4.52 -0.47
CA ALA A 218 -11.37 -5.65 0.29
C ALA A 218 -11.86 -5.60 1.74
N LYS A 219 -12.24 -6.74 2.32
CA LYS A 219 -12.72 -6.83 3.70
C LYS A 219 -11.67 -7.30 4.70
N ILE A 220 -10.44 -7.52 4.24
CA ILE A 220 -9.28 -7.88 5.07
C ILE A 220 -8.23 -6.76 5.07
N PRO A 221 -7.50 -6.56 6.19
CA PRO A 221 -6.43 -5.57 6.27
C PRO A 221 -5.24 -5.93 5.39
N CYS A 222 -4.53 -4.90 4.93
CA CYS A 222 -3.30 -5.05 4.17
C CYS A 222 -2.28 -3.96 4.51
N GLN A 223 -1.04 -4.35 4.77
CA GLN A 223 0.04 -3.43 5.11
C GLN A 223 1.28 -3.69 4.25
N PRO A 224 1.84 -2.65 3.58
CA PRO A 224 3.13 -2.75 2.93
C PRO A 224 4.27 -2.58 3.96
N ILE A 225 5.35 -3.33 3.78
CA ILE A 225 6.58 -3.23 4.56
C ILE A 225 7.82 -3.18 3.67
N GLY A 226 8.93 -2.72 4.25
CA GLY A 226 10.25 -2.83 3.66
C GLY A 226 10.75 -4.28 3.66
N TYR A 227 11.74 -4.57 2.83
CA TYR A 227 12.30 -5.93 2.77
C TYR A 227 13.18 -6.28 3.97
N ASP A 228 13.69 -5.30 4.72
CA ASP A 228 14.40 -5.54 5.98
C ASP A 228 13.45 -6.15 7.03
N ASP A 229 12.24 -5.58 7.16
CA ASP A 229 11.20 -6.10 8.04
C ASP A 229 10.67 -7.45 7.53
N ALA A 230 10.49 -7.60 6.21
CA ALA A 230 10.04 -8.86 5.61
C ALA A 230 11.02 -10.00 5.87
N LYS A 231 12.33 -9.72 5.87
CA LYS A 231 13.36 -10.70 6.21
C LYS A 231 13.17 -11.25 7.62
N ILE A 232 12.94 -10.37 8.60
CA ILE A 232 12.69 -10.78 10.01
C ILE A 232 11.43 -11.63 10.13
N ILE A 233 10.37 -11.30 9.38
CA ILE A 233 9.11 -12.05 9.39
C ILE A 233 9.23 -13.42 8.72
N LEU A 234 10.13 -13.57 7.74
CA LEU A 234 10.30 -14.79 6.94
C LEU A 234 11.39 -15.75 7.46
N GLU A 235 12.21 -15.32 8.42
CA GLU A 235 13.26 -16.12 9.09
C GLU A 235 12.74 -16.82 10.36
#